data_AF-A0AAW6DCY3-F1
#
_entry.id   AF-A0AAW6DCY3-F1
#
_cell.length_a   1.000
_cell.length_b   1.000
_cell.length_c   1.000
_cell.angle_alpha   90.00
_cell.angle_beta   90.00
_cell.angle_gamma   90.00
#
_symmetry.space_group_name_H-M   'P 1'
#
loop_
_entity.id
_entity.type
_entity.pdbx_description
1 polymer ?
#
loop_
_entity_poly.entity_id
_entity_poly.type
_entity_poly.pdbx_seq_one_letter_code
_entity_poly.pdbx_strand_id
1 'polypeptide(L)'
;MYSNVILDIVHPNGIQSIPKSILFGYERKGYNEFTDEDRFFIKSYWTRADIRYSSDFLNTKLFIIYGMSIGKSDSWWWEHIFYSLKENGSELIIYNYTLDIEEDKEQVKQRFINNSIGEDSNISTSELNKIKEHIYVVNFNDQNDTKLFNMEMPTV
;
A
#
# COMPACT_ATOMS: atom_id res chain seq x y z
N MET A 1 -20.99 10.91 -23.88
CA MET A 1 -20.60 9.65 -23.21
C MET A 1 -20.43 9.98 -21.74
N TYR A 2 -21.33 9.52 -20.87
CA TYR A 2 -21.15 9.69 -19.43
C TYR A 2 -20.05 8.71 -18.98
N SER A 3 -18.91 9.23 -18.55
CA SER A 3 -17.91 8.42 -17.85
C SER A 3 -18.44 8.14 -16.46
N ASN A 4 -19.12 7.00 -16.29
CA ASN A 4 -19.40 6.50 -14.95
C ASN A 4 -18.06 6.16 -14.31
N VAL A 5 -17.70 6.87 -13.23
CA VAL A 5 -16.58 6.46 -12.39
C VAL A 5 -17.01 5.15 -11.74
N ILE A 6 -16.41 4.04 -12.18
CA ILE A 6 -16.60 2.75 -11.55
C ILE A 6 -15.81 2.81 -10.24
N LEU A 7 -16.52 2.89 -9.12
CA LEU A 7 -15.95 2.80 -7.79
C LEU A 7 -16.07 1.35 -7.32
N ASP A 8 -14.94 0.72 -7.06
CA ASP A 8 -14.87 -0.56 -6.36
C ASP A 8 -14.23 -0.36 -4.98
N ILE A 9 -14.87 -0.88 -3.94
CA ILE A 9 -14.40 -0.77 -2.55
C ILE A 9 -14.04 -2.18 -2.08
N VAL A 10 -12.75 -2.40 -1.88
CA VAL A 10 -12.21 -3.66 -1.42
C VAL A 10 -11.83 -3.56 0.06
N HIS A 11 -12.20 -4.58 0.84
CA HIS A 11 -11.72 -4.75 2.19
C HIS A 11 -10.56 -5.76 2.21
N PRO A 12 -9.29 -5.30 2.22
CA PRO A 12 -8.12 -6.16 2.06
C PRO A 12 -7.93 -7.13 3.23
N ASN A 13 -8.54 -6.88 4.40
CA ASN A 13 -8.50 -7.79 5.56
C ASN A 13 -9.77 -8.68 5.66
N GLY A 14 -10.60 -8.72 4.62
CA GLY A 14 -11.88 -9.43 4.62
C GLY A 14 -13.02 -8.63 5.27
N ILE A 15 -14.16 -9.29 5.47
CA ILE A 15 -15.40 -8.67 5.96
C ILE A 15 -15.56 -8.97 7.44
N GLN A 16 -15.78 -7.97 8.29
CA GLN A 16 -15.84 -8.05 9.77
C GLN A 16 -16.71 -9.20 10.33
N SER A 17 -17.71 -9.66 9.56
CA SER A 17 -18.57 -10.79 9.89
C SER A 17 -17.88 -12.16 9.83
N ILE A 18 -16.62 -12.27 9.37
CA ILE A 18 -15.85 -13.51 9.28
C ILE A 18 -14.78 -13.55 10.40
N PRO A 19 -15.04 -14.23 11.54
CA PRO A 19 -14.32 -13.94 12.79
C PRO A 19 -12.86 -14.41 12.86
N LYS A 20 -12.46 -15.39 12.05
CA LYS A 20 -11.20 -16.13 12.27
C LYS A 20 -9.98 -15.57 11.54
N SER A 21 -10.15 -14.62 10.62
CA SER A 21 -9.05 -14.04 9.82
C SER A 21 -8.76 -12.56 10.14
N ILE A 22 -9.53 -11.93 11.04
CA ILE A 22 -9.65 -10.46 11.06
C ILE A 22 -8.77 -9.77 12.11
N LEU A 23 -8.21 -10.48 13.09
CA LEU A 23 -7.50 -9.77 14.18
C LEU A 23 -5.97 -9.91 14.20
N PHE A 24 -5.37 -10.96 13.65
CA PHE A 24 -3.92 -11.21 13.83
C PHE A 24 -3.23 -11.84 12.61
N GLY A 25 -3.45 -11.26 11.42
CA GLY A 25 -2.74 -11.68 10.21
C GLY A 25 -1.43 -10.94 10.00
N TYR A 26 -0.44 -11.59 9.42
CA TYR A 26 0.81 -11.00 8.96
C TYR A 26 1.11 -11.42 7.52
N GLU A 27 2.24 -10.97 7.00
CA GLU A 27 2.73 -11.38 5.70
C GLU A 27 4.11 -12.03 5.85
N ARG A 28 4.34 -13.14 5.16
CA ARG A 28 5.60 -13.88 5.18
C ARG A 28 5.85 -14.43 3.78
N LYS A 29 7.04 -14.21 3.25
CA LYS A 29 7.46 -14.81 1.97
C LYS A 29 7.96 -16.24 2.18
N GLY A 30 7.90 -17.04 1.12
CA GLY A 30 8.49 -18.39 1.09
C GLY A 30 7.81 -19.41 2.00
N TYR A 31 6.57 -19.17 2.42
CA TYR A 31 5.78 -20.20 3.10
C TYR A 31 5.23 -21.21 2.10
N ASN A 32 5.02 -22.44 2.57
CA ASN A 32 4.33 -23.46 1.80
C ASN A 32 2.83 -23.42 2.10
N GLU A 33 2.03 -23.10 1.08
CA GLU A 33 0.57 -22.97 1.16
C GLU A 33 -0.17 -24.28 1.50
N PHE A 34 0.49 -25.44 1.42
CA PHE A 34 -0.09 -26.75 1.73
C PHE A 34 0.37 -27.30 3.06
N THR A 35 1.64 -27.08 3.43
CA THR A 35 2.26 -27.74 4.59
C THR A 35 2.43 -26.83 5.80
N ASP A 36 2.60 -25.52 5.60
CA ASP A 36 2.94 -24.63 6.72
C ASP A 36 1.67 -24.32 7.52
N GLU A 37 1.70 -24.60 8.82
CA GLU A 37 0.56 -24.41 9.71
C GLU A 37 0.19 -22.92 9.88
N ASP A 38 1.19 -22.05 9.81
CA ASP A 38 1.02 -20.61 9.96
C ASP A 38 0.42 -19.93 8.71
N ARG A 39 0.21 -20.65 7.61
CA ARG A 39 -0.48 -20.16 6.40
C ARG A 39 -1.84 -19.52 6.70
N PHE A 40 -2.50 -20.00 7.76
CA PHE A 40 -3.79 -19.48 8.20
C PHE A 40 -3.70 -18.08 8.83
N PHE A 41 -2.51 -17.57 9.08
CA PHE A 41 -2.28 -16.19 9.50
C PHE A 41 -1.75 -15.31 8.37
N ILE A 42 -1.50 -15.87 7.18
CA ILE A 42 -1.02 -15.12 6.02
C ILE A 42 -2.20 -14.41 5.36
N LYS A 43 -2.14 -13.07 5.31
CA LYS A 43 -3.22 -12.23 4.77
C LYS A 43 -3.41 -12.43 3.27
N SER A 44 -2.33 -12.40 2.49
CA SER A 44 -2.38 -12.59 1.03
C SER A 44 -3.01 -13.92 0.63
N TYR A 45 -2.73 -14.99 1.39
CA TYR A 45 -3.31 -16.32 1.19
C TYR A 45 -4.84 -16.31 1.28
N TRP A 46 -5.38 -15.82 2.40
CA TRP A 46 -6.83 -15.84 2.66
C TRP A 46 -7.62 -14.93 1.73
N THR A 47 -7.04 -13.79 1.41
CA THR A 47 -7.65 -12.81 0.53
C THR A 47 -7.54 -13.22 -0.93
N ARG A 48 -6.74 -14.27 -1.22
CA ARG A 48 -6.37 -14.71 -2.56
C ARG A 48 -5.85 -13.53 -3.38
N ALA A 49 -5.00 -12.71 -2.75
CA ALA A 49 -4.61 -11.40 -3.26
C ALA A 49 -4.01 -11.48 -4.66
N ASP A 50 -3.17 -12.48 -4.93
CA ASP A 50 -2.55 -12.68 -6.24
C ASP A 50 -3.58 -12.87 -7.36
N ILE A 51 -4.60 -13.69 -7.09
CA ILE A 51 -5.64 -14.01 -8.07
C ILE A 51 -6.58 -12.83 -8.28
N ARG A 52 -6.83 -12.04 -7.23
CA ARG A 52 -7.84 -10.99 -7.25
C ARG A 52 -7.32 -9.64 -7.70
N TYR A 53 -6.09 -9.28 -7.35
CA TYR A 53 -5.63 -7.89 -7.42
C TYR A 53 -4.33 -7.71 -8.19
N SER A 54 -3.51 -8.74 -8.43
CA SER A 54 -2.22 -8.54 -9.10
C SER A 54 -2.36 -7.89 -10.48
N SER A 55 -3.39 -8.24 -11.26
CA SER A 55 -3.67 -7.58 -12.55
C SER A 55 -4.01 -6.10 -12.40
N ASP A 56 -4.76 -5.76 -11.36
CA ASP A 56 -5.24 -4.40 -11.14
C ASP A 56 -4.08 -3.51 -10.71
N PHE A 57 -3.22 -4.01 -9.82
CA PHE A 57 -2.00 -3.31 -9.42
C PHE A 57 -1.08 -3.05 -10.61
N LEU A 58 -0.83 -4.05 -11.46
CA LEU A 58 0.00 -3.86 -12.65
C LEU A 58 -0.56 -2.80 -13.61
N ASN A 59 -1.88 -2.70 -13.77
CA ASN A 59 -2.48 -1.74 -14.70
C ASN A 59 -2.75 -0.35 -14.08
N THR A 60 -2.60 -0.20 -12.77
CA THR A 60 -2.90 1.04 -12.05
C THR A 60 -1.87 2.13 -12.36
N LYS A 61 -2.34 3.35 -12.64
CA LYS A 61 -1.47 4.50 -12.94
C LYS A 61 -1.15 5.39 -11.74
N LEU A 62 -2.03 5.40 -10.74
CA LEU A 62 -1.85 6.21 -9.54
C LEU A 62 -2.30 5.41 -8.32
N PHE A 63 -1.41 5.29 -7.35
CA PHE A 63 -1.69 4.75 -6.03
C PHE A 63 -1.78 5.88 -5.01
N ILE A 64 -2.70 5.77 -4.07
CA ILE A 64 -2.83 6.69 -2.94
C ILE A 64 -2.88 5.88 -1.66
N ILE A 65 -1.90 6.08 -0.78
CA ILE A 65 -1.89 5.50 0.57
C ILE A 65 -2.36 6.58 1.53
N TYR A 66 -3.46 6.31 2.24
CA TYR A 66 -4.05 7.21 3.22
C TYR A 66 -4.47 6.45 4.47
N GLY A 67 -4.17 6.99 5.65
CA GLY A 67 -4.70 6.49 6.93
C GLY A 67 -4.17 5.13 7.39
N MET A 68 -3.05 4.64 6.85
CA MET A 68 -2.46 3.35 7.25
C MET A 68 -0.96 3.45 7.49
N SER A 69 -0.47 2.67 8.46
CA SER A 69 0.96 2.57 8.74
C SER A 69 1.64 1.69 7.69
N ILE A 70 2.82 2.13 7.23
CA ILE A 70 3.63 1.36 6.27
C ILE A 70 4.46 0.34 7.06
N GLY A 71 3.84 -0.80 7.37
CA GLY A 71 4.42 -1.88 8.17
C GLY A 71 4.60 -3.18 7.40
N LYS A 72 5.44 -4.06 7.96
CA LYS A 72 5.76 -5.39 7.39
C LYS A 72 4.54 -6.31 7.26
N SER A 73 3.52 -6.12 8.10
CA SER A 73 2.29 -6.92 8.12
C SER A 73 1.47 -6.85 6.83
N ASP A 74 1.74 -5.87 5.99
CA ASP A 74 1.00 -5.56 4.77
C ASP A 74 1.96 -5.51 3.56
N SER A 75 3.11 -6.19 3.67
CA SER A 75 4.21 -6.14 2.69
C SER A 75 3.81 -6.60 1.29
N TRP A 76 2.84 -7.51 1.15
CA TRP A 76 2.30 -7.93 -0.14
C TRP A 76 1.78 -6.74 -0.96
N TRP A 77 1.06 -5.82 -0.31
CA TRP A 77 0.52 -4.63 -0.96
C TRP A 77 1.64 -3.68 -1.40
N TRP A 78 2.60 -3.44 -0.51
CA TRP A 78 3.74 -2.56 -0.78
C TRP A 78 4.61 -3.07 -1.92
N GLU A 79 4.84 -4.39 -1.95
CA GLU A 79 5.57 -5.08 -3.02
C GLU A 79 4.91 -4.88 -4.39
N HIS A 80 3.60 -5.06 -4.48
CA HIS A 80 2.88 -4.90 -5.76
C HIS A 80 2.80 -3.45 -6.23
N ILE A 81 2.67 -2.48 -5.31
CA ILE A 81 2.80 -1.06 -5.66
C ILE A 81 4.21 -0.80 -6.19
N PHE A 82 5.24 -1.25 -5.47
CA PHE A 82 6.63 -1.07 -5.85
C PHE A 82 6.95 -1.64 -7.23
N TYR A 83 6.48 -2.85 -7.55
CA TYR A 83 6.63 -3.42 -8.89
C TYR A 83 5.92 -2.60 -9.95
N SER A 84 4.74 -2.07 -9.67
CA SER A 84 4.05 -1.19 -10.61
C SER A 84 4.79 0.13 -10.85
N LEU A 85 5.37 0.72 -9.79
CA LEU A 85 6.24 1.90 -9.93
C LEU A 85 7.46 1.59 -10.80
N LYS A 86 8.08 0.43 -10.58
CA LYS A 86 9.30 -0.01 -11.29
C LYS A 86 9.05 -0.32 -12.77
N GLU A 87 8.04 -1.13 -13.07
CA GLU A 87 7.83 -1.71 -14.41
C GLU A 87 6.90 -0.88 -15.28
N ASN A 88 5.90 -0.21 -14.70
CA ASN A 88 4.79 0.40 -15.44
C ASN A 88 4.74 1.92 -15.38
N GLY A 89 5.70 2.55 -14.68
CA GLY A 89 5.77 4.00 -14.50
C GLY A 89 4.53 4.56 -13.78
N SER A 90 3.96 3.77 -12.87
CA SER A 90 2.88 4.25 -12.00
C SER A 90 3.41 5.31 -11.05
N GLU A 91 2.51 6.12 -10.50
CA GLU A 91 2.81 7.13 -9.48
C GLU A 91 2.24 6.71 -8.12
N LEU A 92 2.88 7.13 -7.03
CA LEU A 92 2.42 6.89 -5.66
C LEU A 92 2.36 8.19 -4.87
N ILE A 93 1.22 8.44 -4.21
CA ILE A 93 1.08 9.49 -3.20
C ILE A 93 0.89 8.84 -1.83
N ILE A 94 1.72 9.22 -0.87
CA ILE A 94 1.64 8.79 0.53
C ILE A 94 1.22 9.97 1.38
N TYR A 95 0.04 9.87 1.99
CA TYR A 95 -0.40 10.78 3.03
C TYR A 95 0.10 10.27 4.38
N ASN A 96 1.14 10.93 4.89
CA ASN A 96 1.81 10.59 6.12
C ASN A 96 1.27 11.46 7.25
N TYR A 97 0.50 10.86 8.16
CA TYR A 97 0.12 11.53 9.39
C TYR A 97 1.35 11.65 10.30
N THR A 98 1.66 12.85 10.75
CA THR A 98 2.84 13.12 11.56
C THR A 98 2.61 14.26 12.53
N LEU A 99 3.23 14.22 13.71
CA LEU A 99 3.17 15.35 14.63
C LEU A 99 4.10 16.49 14.20
N ASP A 100 5.10 16.18 13.37
CA ASP A 100 6.07 17.12 12.83
C ASP A 100 5.84 17.29 11.33
N ILE A 101 5.26 18.42 10.91
CA ILE A 101 4.95 18.67 9.50
C ILE A 101 6.21 18.71 8.63
N GLU A 102 7.36 19.03 9.24
CA GLU A 102 8.68 19.05 8.59
C GLU A 102 9.35 17.67 8.59
N GLU A 103 8.68 16.61 9.04
CA GLU A 103 9.20 15.24 8.99
C GLU A 103 9.76 14.93 7.61
N ASP A 104 10.98 14.41 7.59
CA ASP A 104 11.70 14.14 6.37
C ASP A 104 10.96 13.14 5.48
N LYS A 105 10.44 13.65 4.37
CA LYS A 105 9.70 12.89 3.36
C LYS A 105 10.54 11.75 2.78
N GLU A 106 11.87 11.91 2.70
CA GLU A 106 12.74 10.85 2.21
C GLU A 106 12.80 9.67 3.18
N GLN A 107 12.65 9.89 4.49
CA GLN A 107 12.52 8.80 5.46
C GLN A 107 11.22 8.02 5.25
N VAL A 108 10.12 8.70 4.94
CA VAL A 108 8.83 8.05 4.63
C VAL A 108 8.95 7.19 3.36
N LYS A 109 9.55 7.73 2.30
CA LYS A 109 9.84 6.95 1.07
C LYS A 109 10.72 5.75 1.37
N GLN A 110 11.77 5.93 2.17
CA GLN A 110 12.66 4.84 2.52
C GLN A 110 11.96 3.77 3.36
N ARG A 111 11.07 4.16 4.28
CA ARG A 111 10.22 3.25 5.04
C ARG A 111 9.31 2.45 4.13
N PHE A 112 8.67 3.08 3.14
CA PHE A 112 7.88 2.38 2.11
C PHE A 112 8.73 1.33 1.39
N ILE A 113 9.86 1.75 0.83
CA ILE A 113 10.76 0.88 0.08
C ILE A 113 11.21 -0.31 0.94
N ASN A 114 11.70 -0.07 2.16
CA ASN A 114 12.17 -1.14 3.05
C ASN A 114 11.08 -2.19 3.36
N ASN A 115 9.81 -1.79 3.40
CA ASN A 115 8.69 -2.70 3.62
C ASN A 115 8.14 -3.33 2.33
N SER A 116 8.55 -2.84 1.15
CA SER A 116 8.11 -3.33 -0.17
C SER A 116 9.00 -4.45 -0.70
N ILE A 117 10.31 -4.29 -0.63
CA ILE A 117 11.22 -5.15 -1.41
C ILE A 117 11.56 -6.48 -0.71
N GLY A 118 11.15 -6.66 0.55
CA GLY A 118 11.52 -7.83 1.36
C GLY A 118 13.04 -8.01 1.44
N GLU A 119 13.51 -9.21 1.77
CA GLU A 119 14.95 -9.52 1.89
C GLU A 119 15.67 -9.70 0.53
N ASP A 120 14.96 -9.56 -0.59
CA ASP A 120 15.35 -10.21 -1.85
C ASP A 120 15.54 -9.25 -3.04
N SER A 121 16.21 -8.11 -2.83
CA SER A 121 16.49 -7.18 -3.94
C SER A 121 17.95 -7.00 -4.28
N ASN A 122 18.32 -7.60 -5.41
CA ASN A 122 19.41 -7.14 -6.26
C ASN A 122 19.03 -5.86 -7.03
N ILE A 123 18.51 -4.83 -6.35
CA ILE A 123 18.16 -3.55 -6.99
C ILE A 123 19.30 -2.56 -6.78
N SER A 124 19.78 -1.98 -7.87
CA SER A 124 20.85 -0.99 -7.83
C SER A 124 20.36 0.32 -7.18
N THR A 125 21.27 1.05 -6.54
CA THR A 125 20.97 2.38 -5.97
C THR A 125 20.42 3.36 -7.01
N SER A 126 20.91 3.29 -8.27
CA SER A 126 20.41 4.15 -9.34
C SER A 126 18.96 3.85 -9.70
N GLU A 127 18.56 2.59 -9.68
CA GLU A 127 17.19 2.17 -9.96
C GLU A 127 16.25 2.55 -8.81
N LEU A 128 16.68 2.39 -7.56
CA LEU A 128 15.92 2.88 -6.39
C LEU A 128 15.66 4.38 -6.45
N ASN A 129 16.66 5.17 -6.87
CA ASN A 129 16.48 6.62 -6.99
C ASN A 129 15.42 6.97 -8.04
N LYS A 130 15.41 6.30 -9.19
CA LYS A 130 14.35 6.48 -10.20
C LYS A 130 12.98 6.15 -9.64
N ILE A 131 12.85 5.03 -8.91
CA ILE A 131 11.57 4.65 -8.29
C ILE A 131 11.12 5.71 -7.27
N LYS A 132 12.04 6.29 -6.48
CA LYS A 132 11.72 7.36 -5.52
C LYS A 132 11.20 8.65 -6.16
N GLU A 133 11.52 8.90 -7.42
CA GLU A 133 11.00 10.06 -8.17
C GLU A 133 9.49 9.92 -8.44
N HIS A 134 8.97 8.69 -8.52
CA HIS A 134 7.54 8.40 -8.67
C HIS A 134 6.75 8.39 -7.35
N ILE A 135 7.40 8.72 -6.23
CA ILE A 135 6.78 8.72 -4.90
C ILE A 135 6.70 10.14 -4.37
N TYR A 136 5.47 10.59 -4.10
CA TYR A 136 5.15 11.86 -3.48
C TYR A 136 4.68 11.65 -2.05
N VAL A 137 5.17 12.46 -1.12
CA VAL A 137 4.77 12.41 0.29
C VAL A 137 4.13 13.73 0.69
N VAL A 138 2.94 13.62 1.27
CA VAL A 138 2.18 14.72 1.85
C VAL A 138 2.13 14.48 3.36
N ASN A 139 2.86 15.28 4.12
CA ASN A 139 2.75 15.28 5.58
C ASN A 139 1.49 16.05 5.96
N PHE A 140 0.74 15.50 6.91
CA PHE A 140 -0.45 16.17 7.44
C PHE A 140 -0.61 15.89 8.93
N ASN A 141 -1.32 16.77 9.60
CA ASN A 141 -1.64 16.67 11.02
C ASN A 141 -2.94 17.43 11.31
N ASP A 142 -3.43 17.34 12.55
CA ASP A 142 -4.69 17.97 12.95
C ASP A 142 -4.69 19.51 12.85
N GLN A 143 -3.51 20.12 12.79
CA GLN A 143 -3.35 21.58 12.70
C GLN A 143 -3.33 22.08 11.26
N ASN A 144 -2.89 21.24 10.34
CA ASN A 144 -2.74 21.53 8.92
C ASN A 144 -3.69 20.60 8.16
N ASP A 145 -4.97 20.98 8.19
CA ASP A 145 -6.08 20.31 7.51
C ASP A 145 -5.84 20.36 5.98
N THR A 146 -4.96 19.50 5.50
CA THR A 146 -4.68 19.33 4.08
C THR A 146 -5.81 18.48 3.53
N LYS A 147 -6.85 19.17 3.07
CA LYS A 147 -8.02 18.56 2.43
C LYS A 147 -7.55 17.53 1.40
N LEU A 148 -7.86 16.26 1.67
CA LEU A 148 -7.67 15.16 0.73
C LEU A 148 -8.64 15.41 -0.43
N PHE A 149 -8.13 16.08 -1.47
CA PHE A 149 -8.93 16.76 -2.50
C PHE A 149 -9.75 17.92 -1.92
N ASN A 150 -9.97 18.99 -2.68
CA ASN A 150 -10.82 20.14 -2.31
C ASN A 150 -12.32 19.74 -2.18
N MET A 151 -12.66 18.65 -1.50
CA MET A 151 -14.03 18.29 -1.19
C MET A 151 -14.45 19.05 0.06
N GLU A 152 -15.34 20.03 -0.12
CA GLU A 152 -16.09 20.59 0.99
C GLU A 152 -17.03 19.51 1.53
N MET A 153 -16.86 19.16 2.81
CA MET A 153 -17.82 18.30 3.49
C MET A 153 -19.17 19.02 3.52
N PRO A 154 -20.28 18.36 3.12
CA PRO A 154 -21.59 18.96 3.23
C PRO A 154 -21.88 19.30 4.69
N THR A 155 -22.23 20.55 4.95
CA THR A 155 -22.73 20.99 6.26
C THR A 155 -24.05 20.29 6.55
N VAL A 156 -24.12 19.58 7.68
CA VAL A 156 -25.34 18.97 8.23
C VAL A 156 -26.30 20.05 8.71
#